data_AF-A0A1E5UQR5-F1
#
_entry.id   AF-A0A1E5UQR5-F1
#
_cell.length_a   1.000
_cell.length_b   1.000
_cell.length_c   1.000
_cell.angle_alpha   90.00
_cell.angle_beta   90.00
_cell.angle_gamma   90.00
#
_symmetry.space_group_name_H-M   'P 1'
#
loop_
_entity.id
_entity.type
_entity.pdbx_description
1 polymer ?
#
loop_
_entity_poly.entity_id
_entity_poly.type
_entity_poly.pdbx_seq_one_letter_code
_entity_poly.pdbx_strand_id
1 'polypeptide(L)'
;METVETQELPPPPLDSSLAPVLVFNCGRGGADPEEGDGGARLVYSIPKKQLLLARESDCFIDNVNWVTAQGWMLTLEPGTRRTSLRDPFTSRTVSLPPDSDGLLAGSDETTCVMSTCRPTDPGCVVLVAHLTDPVLCYCRPGGSRWFRYEYQHDLLVTDGGFIKAKPTAALGRFYTYWVKLATLEFSPDPTLSC
;
A
#
# COMPACT_ATOMS: atom_id res chain seq x y z
N MET A 1 -3.11 -38.96 -14.58
CA MET A 1 -2.51 -37.64 -14.88
C MET A 1 -2.62 -36.86 -13.59
N GLU A 2 -1.57 -36.89 -12.77
CA GLU A 2 -1.52 -36.12 -11.54
C GLU A 2 -0.96 -34.73 -11.89
N THR A 3 -1.75 -33.71 -11.64
CA THR A 3 -1.31 -32.31 -11.70
C THR A 3 -0.34 -32.07 -10.55
N VAL A 4 0.94 -31.95 -10.87
CA VAL A 4 1.96 -31.44 -9.96
C VAL A 4 1.64 -29.98 -9.70
N GLU A 5 1.12 -29.69 -8.51
CA GLU A 5 1.05 -28.32 -8.01
C GLU A 5 2.49 -27.82 -7.86
N THR A 6 2.89 -26.88 -8.72
CA THR A 6 4.13 -26.11 -8.54
C THR A 6 3.94 -25.28 -7.28
N GLN A 7 4.44 -25.79 -6.16
CA GLN A 7 4.49 -25.05 -4.90
C GLN A 7 5.40 -23.84 -5.12
N GLU A 8 4.81 -22.67 -5.39
CA GLU A 8 5.57 -21.43 -5.53
C GLU A 8 6.25 -21.13 -4.19
N LEU A 9 7.58 -21.31 -4.16
CA LEU A 9 8.39 -20.93 -3.02
C LEU A 9 8.30 -19.42 -2.83
N PRO A 10 8.17 -18.93 -1.59
CA PRO A 10 8.13 -17.50 -1.33
C PRO A 10 9.39 -16.82 -1.88
N PRO A 11 9.28 -15.59 -2.42
CA PRO A 11 10.43 -14.91 -2.99
C PRO A 11 11.54 -14.75 -1.94
N PRO A 12 12.82 -14.91 -2.31
CA PRO A 12 13.93 -14.84 -1.37
C PRO A 12 13.95 -13.48 -0.64
N PRO A 13 14.29 -13.46 0.66
CA PRO A 13 14.43 -12.21 1.42
C PRO A 13 15.51 -11.32 0.84
N LEU A 14 15.30 -10.00 0.87
CA LEU A 14 16.35 -9.05 0.54
C LEU A 14 17.45 -9.13 1.61
N ASP A 15 18.70 -9.23 1.16
CA ASP A 15 19.85 -9.14 2.06
C ASP A 15 19.85 -7.77 2.75
N SER A 16 19.80 -7.77 4.10
CA SER A 16 19.83 -6.55 4.92
C SER A 16 21.05 -5.67 4.65
N SER A 17 22.15 -6.24 4.14
CA SER A 17 23.34 -5.47 3.74
C SER A 17 23.10 -4.54 2.54
N LEU A 18 22.01 -4.77 1.80
CA LEU A 18 21.60 -3.98 0.65
C LEU A 18 20.76 -2.75 1.04
N ALA A 19 20.32 -2.65 2.30
CA ALA A 19 19.42 -1.60 2.79
C ALA A 19 20.20 -0.31 3.12
N PRO A 20 19.68 0.88 2.76
CA PRO A 20 18.40 1.13 2.09
C PRO A 20 18.44 0.88 0.57
N VAL A 21 17.28 0.55 0.00
CA VAL A 21 17.09 0.30 -1.43
C VAL A 21 16.10 1.32 -1.99
N LEU A 22 16.37 1.83 -3.20
CA LEU A 22 15.49 2.73 -3.94
C LEU A 22 14.76 1.95 -5.03
N VAL A 23 13.44 2.14 -5.13
CA VAL A 23 12.62 1.57 -6.20
C VAL A 23 12.15 2.70 -7.10
N PHE A 24 12.40 2.56 -8.40
CA PHE A 24 12.05 3.54 -9.42
C PHE A 24 11.09 2.94 -10.43
N ASN A 25 10.07 3.70 -10.82
CA ASN A 25 9.27 3.40 -12.00
C ASN A 25 9.94 4.09 -13.20
N CYS A 26 10.49 3.34 -14.14
CA CYS A 26 11.01 3.90 -15.39
C CYS A 26 9.92 3.83 -16.45
N GLY A 27 9.26 4.97 -16.70
CA GLY A 27 8.42 5.12 -17.90
C GLY A 27 9.28 4.97 -19.15
N ARG A 28 8.84 4.14 -20.10
CA ARG A 28 9.53 4.03 -21.38
C ARG A 28 9.40 5.38 -22.08
N GLY A 29 10.53 6.04 -22.33
CA GLY A 29 10.54 7.34 -22.99
C GLY A 29 9.96 7.24 -24.40
N GLY A 30 8.77 7.83 -24.58
CA GLY A 30 8.18 8.21 -25.87
C GLY A 30 7.51 7.10 -26.67
N ALA A 31 6.18 7.00 -26.57
CA ALA A 31 5.20 7.00 -27.67
C ALA A 31 3.81 6.60 -27.13
N ASP A 32 2.83 7.47 -27.38
CA ASP A 32 1.37 7.34 -27.23
C ASP A 32 0.74 6.97 -25.86
N PRO A 33 -0.27 7.74 -25.39
CA PRO A 33 -0.90 7.57 -24.07
C PRO A 33 -2.04 6.52 -24.01
N GLU A 34 -2.18 5.62 -24.99
CA GLU A 34 -3.37 4.74 -25.11
C GLU A 34 -3.15 3.26 -24.74
N GLU A 35 -1.96 2.86 -24.29
CA GLU A 35 -1.76 1.55 -23.66
C GLU A 35 -1.21 1.73 -22.25
N GLY A 36 -1.88 1.12 -21.27
CA GLY A 36 -1.38 1.00 -19.89
C GLY A 36 -0.14 0.12 -19.86
N ASP A 37 0.98 0.66 -20.34
CA ASP A 37 2.25 -0.06 -20.45
C ASP A 37 3.04 0.10 -19.15
N GLY A 38 3.21 -1.03 -18.45
CA GLY A 38 3.92 -1.14 -17.20
C GLY A 38 5.40 -0.79 -17.39
N GLY A 39 5.76 0.46 -17.09
CA GLY A 39 7.15 0.91 -17.07
C GLY A 39 8.04 -0.02 -16.24
N ALA A 40 9.25 -0.27 -16.72
CA ALA A 40 10.19 -1.15 -16.04
C ALA A 40 10.49 -0.62 -14.64
N ARG A 41 10.26 -1.43 -13.59
CA ARG A 41 10.67 -1.09 -12.23
C ARG A 41 12.11 -1.47 -11.99
N LEU A 42 12.88 -0.51 -11.48
CA LEU A 42 14.30 -0.67 -11.17
C LEU A 42 14.51 -0.60 -9.67
N VAL A 43 15.42 -1.43 -9.17
CA VAL A 43 15.75 -1.53 -7.74
C VAL A 43 17.23 -1.22 -7.57
N TYR A 44 17.59 -0.20 -6.78
CA TYR A 44 18.97 0.23 -6.58
C TYR A 44 19.39 0.13 -5.11
N SER A 45 20.46 -0.59 -4.83
CA SER A 45 21.05 -0.67 -3.49
C SER A 45 21.93 0.56 -3.23
N ILE A 46 21.60 1.33 -2.19
CA ILE A 46 22.41 2.48 -1.76
C ILE A 46 23.77 2.03 -1.19
N PRO A 47 23.85 1.04 -0.27
CA PRO A 47 25.13 0.59 0.29
C PRO A 47 26.11 0.06 -0.77
N LYS A 48 25.61 -0.76 -1.71
CA LYS A 48 26.45 -1.33 -2.78
C LYS A 48 26.60 -0.40 -3.99
N LYS A 49 25.86 0.70 -4.04
CA LYS A 49 25.82 1.66 -5.15
C LYS A 49 25.56 0.99 -6.51
N GLN A 50 24.69 0.00 -6.54
CA GLN A 50 24.44 -0.83 -7.72
C GLN A 50 22.97 -1.12 -7.94
N LEU A 51 22.60 -1.36 -9.20
CA LEU A 51 21.27 -1.85 -9.57
C LEU A 51 21.17 -3.35 -9.24
N LEU A 52 20.05 -3.76 -8.63
CA LEU A 52 19.70 -5.14 -8.37
C LEU A 52 18.90 -5.70 -9.56
N LEU A 53 19.18 -6.93 -9.94
CA LEU A 53 18.50 -7.60 -11.06
C LEU A 53 17.13 -8.15 -10.63
N ALA A 54 16.17 -8.13 -11.55
CA ALA A 54 14.76 -8.48 -11.31
C ALA A 54 14.55 -9.76 -10.50
N ARG A 55 15.33 -10.82 -10.76
CA ARG A 55 15.26 -12.13 -10.08
C ARG A 55 15.37 -12.11 -8.55
N GLU A 56 15.96 -11.09 -7.96
CA GLU A 56 16.03 -10.93 -6.49
C GLU A 56 14.81 -10.16 -5.93
N SER A 57 13.90 -9.73 -6.79
CA SER A 57 12.91 -8.69 -6.51
C SER A 57 11.59 -8.81 -7.30
N ASP A 58 11.31 -9.95 -7.93
CA ASP A 58 10.17 -10.15 -8.85
C ASP A 58 8.82 -9.66 -8.27
N CYS A 59 8.57 -9.89 -6.96
CA CYS A 59 7.32 -9.45 -6.32
C CYS A 59 7.16 -7.91 -6.17
N PHE A 60 8.24 -7.14 -6.25
CA PHE A 60 8.22 -5.67 -6.18
C PHE A 60 7.87 -5.03 -7.53
N ILE A 61 8.09 -5.77 -8.60
CA ILE A 61 7.99 -5.27 -9.96
C ILE A 61 6.56 -5.49 -10.47
N ASP A 62 6.02 -6.70 -10.28
CA ASP A 62 4.75 -7.13 -10.90
C ASP A 62 3.50 -6.70 -10.12
N ASN A 63 3.64 -6.41 -8.83
CA ASN A 63 2.51 -6.03 -7.97
C ASN A 63 2.31 -4.53 -7.87
N VAL A 64 1.10 -4.10 -7.51
CA VAL A 64 0.87 -2.75 -7.02
C VAL A 64 1.34 -2.68 -5.57
N ASN A 65 2.20 -1.70 -5.25
CA ASN A 65 2.88 -1.63 -3.96
C ASN A 65 2.72 -0.26 -3.30
N TRP A 66 2.41 -0.26 -2.01
CA TRP A 66 2.50 0.92 -1.15
C TRP A 66 3.44 0.65 0.01
N VAL A 67 4.20 1.66 0.42
CA VAL A 67 5.11 1.57 1.57
C VAL A 67 4.49 2.30 2.75
N THR A 68 4.40 1.62 3.90
CA THR A 68 3.98 2.23 5.16
C THR A 68 5.17 2.90 5.86
N ALA A 69 4.90 3.88 6.72
CA ALA A 69 5.94 4.53 7.53
C ALA A 69 6.70 3.54 8.44
N GLN A 70 6.08 2.40 8.77
CA GLN A 70 6.67 1.33 9.57
C GLN A 70 7.57 0.38 8.75
N GLY A 71 7.74 0.61 7.45
CA GLY A 71 8.59 -0.19 6.57
C GLY A 71 7.94 -1.46 6.03
N TRP A 72 6.63 -1.63 6.22
CA TRP A 72 5.87 -2.71 5.59
C TRP A 72 5.43 -2.31 4.20
N MET A 73 5.40 -3.27 3.28
CA MET A 73 4.90 -3.05 1.93
C MET A 73 3.54 -3.72 1.78
N LEU A 74 2.50 -2.92 1.52
CA LEU A 74 1.23 -3.45 1.04
C LEU A 74 1.40 -3.84 -0.42
N THR A 75 1.19 -5.12 -0.71
CA THR A 75 1.19 -5.65 -2.07
C THR A 75 -0.25 -5.98 -2.48
N LEU A 76 -0.61 -5.65 -3.71
CA LEU A 76 -1.83 -6.07 -4.37
C LEU A 76 -1.45 -6.81 -5.65
N GLU A 77 -1.80 -8.09 -5.71
CA GLU A 77 -1.61 -8.94 -6.89
C GLU A 77 -2.70 -8.61 -7.93
N PRO A 78 -2.37 -8.08 -9.12
CA PRO A 78 -3.38 -7.58 -10.05
C PRO A 78 -4.37 -8.65 -10.54
N GLY A 79 -3.90 -9.87 -10.79
CA GLY A 79 -4.73 -10.95 -11.34
C GLY A 79 -5.70 -11.57 -10.34
N THR A 80 -5.24 -11.81 -9.11
CA THR A 80 -6.05 -12.49 -8.07
C THR A 80 -6.69 -11.52 -7.07
N ARG A 81 -6.30 -10.24 -7.10
CA ARG A 81 -6.64 -9.21 -6.10
C ARG A 81 -6.28 -9.61 -4.66
N ARG A 82 -5.33 -10.53 -4.48
CA ARG A 82 -4.83 -10.87 -3.15
C ARG A 82 -4.02 -9.70 -2.61
N THR A 83 -4.27 -9.36 -1.35
CA THR A 83 -3.51 -8.31 -0.66
C THR A 83 -2.72 -8.88 0.50
N SER A 84 -1.55 -8.31 0.74
CA SER A 84 -0.72 -8.72 1.87
C SER A 84 0.22 -7.62 2.32
N LEU A 85 0.63 -7.66 3.59
CA LEU A 85 1.75 -6.84 4.08
C LEU A 85 3.01 -7.69 4.08
N ARG A 86 4.00 -7.28 3.32
CA ARG A 86 5.29 -7.93 3.21
C ARG A 86 6.37 -7.12 3.91
N ASP A 87 7.18 -7.79 4.70
CA ASP A 87 8.46 -7.26 5.16
C ASP A 87 9.48 -7.45 4.02
N PRO A 88 10.00 -6.36 3.43
CA PRO A 88 10.93 -6.46 2.31
C PRO A 88 12.24 -7.17 2.69
N PHE A 89 12.65 -7.14 3.96
CA PHE A 89 13.92 -7.72 4.42
C PHE A 89 13.78 -9.18 4.81
N THR A 90 12.69 -9.56 5.46
CA THR A 90 12.51 -10.95 5.94
C THR A 90 11.68 -11.82 5.01
N SER A 91 11.09 -11.24 3.95
CA SER A 91 10.03 -11.88 3.14
C SER A 91 8.82 -12.32 3.95
N ARG A 92 8.71 -11.94 5.22
CA ARG A 92 7.57 -12.32 6.06
C ARG A 92 6.33 -11.63 5.53
N THR A 93 5.31 -12.42 5.28
CA THR A 93 4.03 -11.93 4.76
C THR A 93 2.95 -12.07 5.82
N VAL A 94 2.15 -11.02 5.99
CA VAL A 94 0.90 -11.05 6.75
C VAL A 94 -0.24 -10.93 5.76
N SER A 95 -1.07 -11.97 5.68
CA SER A 95 -2.23 -11.99 4.80
C SER A 95 -3.25 -10.94 5.24
N LEU A 96 -3.75 -10.20 4.26
CA LEU A 96 -4.90 -9.31 4.39
C LEU A 96 -6.08 -9.90 3.61
N PRO A 97 -7.30 -9.40 3.83
CA PRO A 97 -8.44 -9.79 3.01
C PRO A 97 -8.17 -9.52 1.52
N PRO A 98 -8.64 -10.37 0.58
CA PRO A 98 -8.56 -10.04 -0.84
C PRO A 98 -9.41 -8.79 -1.13
N ASP A 99 -9.00 -7.99 -2.11
CA ASP A 99 -9.77 -6.85 -2.58
C ASP A 99 -10.78 -7.28 -3.65
N SER A 100 -11.78 -8.04 -3.22
CA SER A 100 -12.81 -8.63 -4.08
C SER A 100 -13.68 -7.59 -4.79
N ASP A 101 -13.89 -6.43 -4.16
CA ASP A 101 -14.75 -5.36 -4.67
C ASP A 101 -13.99 -4.36 -5.58
N GLY A 102 -12.70 -4.57 -5.79
CA GLY A 102 -11.91 -3.72 -6.67
C GLY A 102 -11.60 -2.33 -6.09
N LEU A 103 -11.57 -2.18 -4.76
CA LEU A 103 -11.48 -0.88 -4.07
C LEU A 103 -10.09 -0.24 -4.15
N LEU A 104 -9.06 -1.05 -4.32
CA LEU A 104 -7.67 -0.60 -4.36
C LEU A 104 -7.23 -0.42 -5.81
N ALA A 105 -6.89 0.82 -6.17
CA ALA A 105 -6.23 1.15 -7.42
C ALA A 105 -4.86 1.76 -7.09
N GLY A 106 -3.80 1.17 -7.65
CA GLY A 106 -2.46 1.72 -7.52
C GLY A 106 -2.32 3.01 -8.31
N SER A 107 -2.15 4.13 -7.64
CA SER A 107 -1.80 5.41 -8.26
C SER A 107 -0.87 6.21 -7.35
N ASP A 108 -0.16 7.18 -7.93
CA ASP A 108 0.67 8.12 -7.15
C ASP A 108 -0.17 8.99 -6.19
N GLU A 109 -1.50 8.98 -6.36
CA GLU A 109 -2.48 9.70 -5.54
C GLU A 109 -2.98 8.85 -4.35
N THR A 110 -2.47 7.64 -4.17
CA THR A 110 -2.85 6.77 -3.04
C THR A 110 -1.69 6.56 -2.08
N THR A 111 -1.99 6.49 -0.79
CA THR A 111 -0.98 6.22 0.24
C THR A 111 -1.48 5.23 1.27
N CYS A 112 -0.58 4.38 1.77
CA CYS A 112 -0.91 3.36 2.76
C CYS A 112 -0.29 3.69 4.12
N VAL A 113 -1.11 3.59 5.17
CA VAL A 113 -0.71 3.78 6.55
C VAL A 113 -1.26 2.68 7.44
N MET A 114 -0.56 2.41 8.54
CA MET A 114 -0.91 1.37 9.49
C MET A 114 -1.01 1.96 10.90
N SER A 115 -2.08 1.65 11.64
CA SER A 115 -2.37 2.28 12.94
C SER A 115 -1.36 1.93 14.04
N THR A 116 -0.73 0.75 13.95
CA THR A 116 0.21 0.21 14.94
C THR A 116 1.62 0.06 14.36
N CYS A 117 2.58 -0.33 15.20
CA CYS A 117 3.95 -0.59 14.76
C CYS A 117 4.08 -1.89 13.97
N ARG A 118 3.31 -2.93 14.31
CA ARG A 118 3.32 -4.22 13.63
C ARG A 118 1.92 -4.61 13.15
N PRO A 119 1.82 -5.25 11.97
CA PRO A 119 0.54 -5.71 11.43
C PRO A 119 -0.10 -6.82 12.26
N THR A 120 0.68 -7.53 13.08
CA THR A 120 0.18 -8.57 13.98
C THR A 120 -0.31 -8.02 15.32
N ASP A 121 -0.16 -6.72 15.58
CA ASP A 121 -0.62 -6.11 16.82
C ASP A 121 -2.17 -6.15 16.88
N PRO A 122 -2.77 -6.44 18.04
CA PRO A 122 -4.22 -6.48 18.18
C PRO A 122 -4.88 -5.18 17.74
N GLY A 123 -5.92 -5.29 16.92
CA GLY A 123 -6.66 -4.12 16.44
C GLY A 123 -5.94 -3.28 15.39
N CYS A 124 -4.82 -3.76 14.83
CA CYS A 124 -4.15 -3.11 13.72
C CYS A 124 -5.14 -2.82 12.57
N VAL A 125 -5.11 -1.60 12.06
CA VAL A 125 -5.88 -1.17 10.89
C VAL A 125 -4.89 -0.78 9.81
N VAL A 126 -5.13 -1.30 8.61
CA VAL A 126 -4.42 -0.91 7.39
C VAL A 126 -5.36 0.01 6.62
N LEU A 127 -4.89 1.19 6.28
CA LEU A 127 -5.66 2.24 5.61
C LEU A 127 -4.93 2.67 4.35
N VAL A 128 -5.64 2.63 3.23
CA VAL A 128 -5.26 3.23 1.95
C VAL A 128 -6.13 4.46 1.76
N ALA A 129 -5.52 5.63 1.69
CA ALA A 129 -6.20 6.90 1.48
C ALA A 129 -5.97 7.40 0.06
N HIS A 130 -7.04 7.83 -0.62
CA HIS A 130 -6.96 8.62 -1.84
C HIS A 130 -6.68 10.08 -1.47
N LEU A 131 -5.72 10.71 -2.12
CA LEU A 131 -5.32 12.10 -1.85
C LEU A 131 -6.15 13.11 -2.64
N THR A 132 -6.81 12.66 -3.70
CA THR A 132 -7.62 13.47 -4.63
C THR A 132 -9.11 13.17 -4.58
N ASP A 133 -9.50 12.06 -3.93
CA ASP A 133 -10.90 11.65 -3.79
C ASP A 133 -11.25 11.52 -2.31
N PRO A 134 -12.53 11.69 -1.91
CA PRO A 134 -12.94 11.68 -0.51
C PRO A 134 -13.16 10.24 0.00
N VAL A 135 -12.23 9.35 -0.36
CA VAL A 135 -12.39 7.90 -0.21
C VAL A 135 -11.23 7.33 0.61
N LEU A 136 -11.61 6.55 1.61
CA LEU A 136 -10.72 5.80 2.48
C LEU A 136 -11.05 4.31 2.37
N CYS A 137 -10.06 3.49 2.04
CA CYS A 137 -10.19 2.04 1.99
C CYS A 137 -9.42 1.44 3.15
N TYR A 138 -10.06 0.60 3.97
CA TYR A 138 -9.40 0.04 5.14
C TYR A 138 -9.73 -1.43 5.36
N CYS A 139 -8.83 -2.14 6.03
CA CYS A 139 -9.07 -3.49 6.51
C CYS A 139 -8.33 -3.74 7.83
N ARG A 140 -8.57 -4.92 8.40
CA ARG A 140 -7.82 -5.42 9.57
C ARG A 140 -7.12 -6.72 9.17
N PRO A 141 -5.85 -6.93 9.55
CA PRO A 141 -5.18 -8.22 9.40
C PRO A 141 -6.00 -9.34 10.05
N GLY A 142 -6.19 -10.45 9.33
CA GLY A 142 -7.09 -11.55 9.74
C GLY A 142 -8.59 -11.25 9.64
N GLY A 143 -8.98 -10.09 9.11
CA GLY A 143 -10.37 -9.76 8.79
C GLY A 143 -10.89 -10.51 7.56
N SER A 144 -12.14 -10.22 7.17
CA SER A 144 -12.80 -10.89 6.05
C SER A 144 -12.84 -10.10 4.74
N ARG A 145 -12.77 -8.76 4.79
CA ARG A 145 -12.86 -7.90 3.61
C ARG A 145 -12.19 -6.54 3.80
N TRP A 146 -12.03 -5.84 2.69
CA TRP A 146 -11.80 -4.40 2.68
C TRP A 146 -13.12 -3.64 2.80
N PHE A 147 -13.04 -2.45 3.37
CA PHE A 147 -14.18 -1.55 3.56
C PHE A 147 -13.86 -0.22 2.89
N ARG A 148 -14.84 0.32 2.17
CA ARG A 148 -14.80 1.67 1.62
C ARG A 148 -15.54 2.61 2.57
N TYR A 149 -14.93 3.73 2.90
CA TYR A 149 -15.53 4.83 3.64
C TYR A 149 -15.39 6.11 2.83
N GLU A 150 -16.53 6.70 2.48
CA GLU A 150 -16.59 7.95 1.75
C GLU A 150 -17.05 9.05 2.71
N TYR A 151 -16.28 10.13 2.82
CA TYR A 151 -16.61 11.23 3.72
C TYR A 151 -17.23 12.39 2.93
N GLN A 152 -18.29 13.01 3.48
CA GLN A 152 -19.03 14.04 2.76
C GLN A 152 -18.23 15.33 2.57
N HIS A 153 -18.40 15.91 1.37
CA HIS A 153 -17.85 17.21 0.96
C HIS A 153 -18.64 18.41 1.54
N ASP A 154 -19.79 18.18 2.19
CA ASP A 154 -20.77 19.22 2.53
C ASP A 154 -20.34 20.22 3.62
N LEU A 155 -19.14 20.05 4.18
CA LEU A 155 -18.49 21.07 5.02
C LEU A 155 -17.66 22.10 4.18
N LEU A 156 -17.64 22.00 2.85
CA LEU A 156 -16.55 22.52 2.01
C LEU A 156 -17.07 23.36 0.83
N VAL A 157 -17.57 24.56 1.12
CA VAL A 157 -17.95 25.60 0.13
C VAL A 157 -16.74 26.41 -0.37
N THR A 158 -15.52 26.09 0.06
CA THR A 158 -14.32 26.82 -0.37
C THR A 158 -13.16 25.87 -0.66
N ASP A 159 -12.95 25.64 -1.96
CA ASP A 159 -11.73 25.14 -2.61
C ASP A 159 -11.17 23.77 -2.14
N GLY A 160 -11.57 22.70 -2.86
CA GLY A 160 -10.86 21.42 -2.93
C GLY A 160 -10.81 20.61 -1.62
N GLY A 161 -11.94 20.01 -1.25
CA GLY A 161 -12.21 19.36 0.03
C GLY A 161 -11.55 18.01 0.34
N PHE A 162 -10.38 17.72 -0.23
CA PHE A 162 -9.70 16.42 -0.06
C PHE A 162 -8.63 16.47 1.03
N ILE A 163 -8.11 15.30 1.40
CA ILE A 163 -6.95 15.20 2.30
C ILE A 163 -5.78 15.98 1.67
N LYS A 164 -5.44 17.15 2.25
CA LYS A 164 -4.36 18.01 1.75
C LYS A 164 -2.98 17.49 2.14
N ALA A 165 -2.91 16.58 3.11
CA ALA A 165 -1.67 16.00 3.60
C ALA A 165 -1.80 14.50 3.84
N LYS A 166 -0.78 13.74 3.41
CA LYS A 166 -0.71 12.29 3.63
C LYS A 166 -1.03 11.95 5.09
N PRO A 167 -2.02 11.07 5.35
CA PRO A 167 -2.34 10.66 6.70
C PRO A 167 -1.10 10.11 7.42
N THR A 168 -1.05 10.25 8.72
CA THR A 168 -0.01 9.69 9.58
C THR A 168 -0.67 8.90 10.70
N ALA A 169 -0.09 7.77 11.06
CA ALA A 169 -0.57 6.96 12.16
C ALA A 169 0.26 7.20 13.42
N ALA A 170 -0.41 7.41 14.55
CA ALA A 170 0.21 7.46 15.87
C ALA A 170 -0.75 6.93 16.93
N LEU A 171 -0.24 6.14 17.88
CA LEU A 171 -1.01 5.64 19.03
C LEU A 171 -2.33 4.92 18.64
N GLY A 172 -2.34 4.16 17.54
CA GLY A 172 -3.54 3.44 17.09
C GLY A 172 -4.56 4.30 16.34
N ARG A 173 -4.26 5.59 16.11
CA ARG A 173 -5.13 6.56 15.44
C ARG A 173 -4.47 7.08 14.17
N PHE A 174 -5.30 7.61 13.28
CA PHE A 174 -4.82 8.30 12.09
C PHE A 174 -5.08 9.79 12.22
N TYR A 175 -4.10 10.57 11.78
CA TYR A 175 -4.12 12.02 11.79
C TYR A 175 -3.94 12.51 10.37
N THR A 176 -4.74 13.48 9.97
CA THR A 176 -4.62 14.11 8.65
C THR A 176 -4.92 15.60 8.73
N TYR A 177 -4.44 16.34 7.73
CA TYR A 177 -4.70 17.76 7.57
C TYR A 177 -5.43 18.02 6.26
N TRP A 178 -6.37 18.96 6.34
CA TRP A 178 -7.31 19.33 5.31
C TRP A 178 -7.60 20.82 5.49
N VAL A 179 -8.48 21.21 6.41
CA VAL A 179 -8.65 22.62 6.85
C VAL A 179 -8.12 22.83 8.27
N LYS A 180 -8.30 21.82 9.13
CA LYS A 180 -7.76 21.73 10.49
C LYS A 180 -7.28 20.31 10.74
N LEU A 181 -6.54 20.05 11.81
CA LEU A 181 -6.13 18.68 12.14
C LEU A 181 -7.37 17.82 12.41
N ALA A 182 -7.52 16.69 11.72
CA ALA A 182 -8.51 15.68 12.09
C ALA A 182 -7.86 14.40 12.60
N THR A 183 -8.65 13.72 13.42
CA THR A 183 -8.40 12.37 13.88
C THR A 183 -9.45 11.43 13.28
N LEU A 184 -8.95 10.35 12.70
CA LEU A 184 -9.75 9.26 12.16
C LEU A 184 -9.52 8.03 13.06
N GLU A 185 -10.61 7.57 13.65
CA GLU A 185 -10.65 6.40 14.53
C GLU A 185 -11.48 5.29 13.89
N PHE A 186 -11.07 4.04 14.13
CA PHE A 186 -11.70 2.85 13.55
C PHE A 186 -12.14 1.90 14.65
N SER A 187 -13.18 2.25 15.39
CA SER A 187 -13.79 1.39 16.42
C SER A 187 -15.18 1.88 16.86
N PRO A 188 -16.30 1.16 16.56
CA PRO A 188 -16.42 0.01 15.65
C PRO A 188 -16.40 0.43 14.17
N ASP A 189 -17.02 1.57 13.86
CA ASP A 189 -17.09 2.20 12.54
C ASP A 189 -16.07 3.34 12.42
N PRO A 190 -15.65 3.71 11.20
CA PRO A 190 -14.80 4.86 10.96
C PRO A 190 -15.50 6.14 11.40
N THR A 191 -14.93 6.81 12.39
CA THR A 191 -15.40 8.12 12.84
C THR A 191 -14.34 9.17 12.57
N LEU A 192 -14.79 10.26 11.97
CA LEU A 192 -13.99 11.40 11.68
C LEU A 192 -14.28 12.52 12.69
N SER A 193 -13.24 12.99 13.38
CA SER A 193 -13.32 14.07 14.36
C SER A 193 -12.30 15.16 14.05
N CYS A 194 -12.64 16.40 14.36
CA CYS A 194 -12.06 17.59 13.77
C CYS A 194 -11.98 18.70 14.81
#